data_AF-A0AAN3SEV6-F1
#
_entry.id   AF-A0AAN3SEV6-F1
#
_cell.length_a   1.000
_cell.length_b   1.000
_cell.length_c   1.000
_cell.angle_alpha   90.00
_cell.angle_beta   90.00
_cell.angle_gamma   90.00
#
_symmetry.space_group_name_H-M   'P 1'
#
loop_
_entity.id
_entity.type
_entity.pdbx_description
1 polymer ?
#
loop_
_entity_poly.entity_id
_entity_poly.type
_entity_poly.pdbx_seq_one_letter_code
_entity_poly.pdbx_strand_id
1 'polypeptide(L)'
;MEILKRDSNSINIASFWEGFSLGKFNFDPPYQRDSVWDEEKQSFFIDSILRNYPIPPIFLHQKIDDDTGRITFEVVDGKQRLTAIVNFINGQITSASEEEDDELTGVFFSDLSTSKYAEVKKLFWRYQMPIEYIDTEDERIIDSIFDRLNRNGERLNGQELRNAKYHDTDFYKKIVEYSQREYWQKLLEHVDKKRMEDKEFVSELIFTILEDEVFGATQDIIDSLYEKYCTKNGDETNEAFSIFEKTTDYLVDMNIDFKSHKASGVSHLYGIFSYALYCSNNNVPVEEASNRLSTFLDSLWEKDTQHNAELRREYRKTMSSSTKSKTQRSRRIEVLLNLLHD
;
A
#
# COMPACT_ATOMS: atom_id res chain seq x y z
N MET A 1 24.11 2.93 -24.49
CA MET A 1 22.90 2.13 -24.31
C MET A 1 23.36 0.81 -23.72
N GLU A 2 23.26 0.67 -22.40
CA GLU A 2 23.57 -0.59 -21.73
C GLU A 2 22.48 -1.59 -22.09
N ILE A 3 22.89 -2.70 -22.70
CA ILE A 3 22.01 -3.79 -23.08
C ILE A 3 22.03 -4.76 -21.92
N LEU A 4 20.89 -4.91 -21.24
CA LEU A 4 20.69 -5.92 -20.19
C LEU A 4 21.06 -7.29 -20.75
N LYS A 5 22.02 -7.97 -20.12
CA LYS A 5 22.33 -9.37 -20.42
C LYS A 5 21.33 -10.26 -19.68
N ARG A 6 20.84 -11.28 -20.36
CA ARG A 6 19.84 -12.21 -19.83
C ARG A 6 20.27 -13.64 -20.11
N ASP A 7 20.38 -14.45 -19.06
CA ASP A 7 20.62 -15.88 -19.13
C ASP A 7 19.40 -16.62 -18.54
N SER A 8 18.75 -17.46 -19.35
CA SER A 8 17.64 -18.29 -18.89
C SER A 8 18.20 -19.49 -18.13
N ASN A 9 17.84 -19.60 -16.86
CA ASN A 9 18.36 -20.61 -15.93
C ASN A 9 17.23 -21.44 -15.33
N SER A 10 17.55 -22.52 -14.65
CA SER A 10 16.58 -23.27 -13.84
C SER A 10 17.16 -23.64 -12.48
N ILE A 11 16.30 -23.69 -11.48
CA ILE A 11 16.60 -24.24 -10.16
C ILE A 11 15.58 -25.32 -9.85
N ASN A 12 16.01 -26.44 -9.27
CA ASN A 12 15.05 -27.44 -8.79
C ASN A 12 14.51 -27.07 -7.39
N ILE A 13 13.36 -27.62 -7.03
CA ILE A 13 12.73 -27.35 -5.72
C ILE A 13 13.66 -27.72 -4.55
N ALA A 14 14.46 -28.79 -4.66
CA ALA A 14 15.39 -29.17 -3.59
C ALA A 14 16.46 -28.09 -3.33
N SER A 15 17.06 -27.53 -4.39
CA SER A 15 18.05 -26.46 -4.32
C SER A 15 17.42 -25.14 -3.85
N PHE A 16 16.19 -24.83 -4.28
CA PHE A 16 15.44 -23.70 -3.73
C PHE A 16 15.21 -23.86 -2.22
N TRP A 17 14.73 -25.03 -1.79
CA TRP A 17 14.44 -25.31 -0.38
C TRP A 17 15.67 -25.22 0.52
N GLU A 18 16.81 -25.75 0.07
CA GLU A 18 18.09 -25.60 0.76
C GLU A 18 18.48 -24.12 0.88
N GLY A 19 18.42 -23.36 -0.20
CA GLY A 19 18.73 -21.92 -0.18
C GLY A 19 17.77 -21.11 0.69
N PHE A 20 16.48 -21.45 0.68
CA PHE A 20 15.46 -20.84 1.55
C PHE A 20 15.76 -21.09 3.03
N SER A 21 16.09 -22.35 3.38
CA SER A 21 16.45 -22.74 4.76
C SER A 21 17.71 -22.03 5.27
N LEU A 22 18.62 -21.65 4.36
CA LEU A 22 19.82 -20.87 4.65
C LEU A 22 19.59 -19.35 4.63
N GLY A 23 18.34 -18.90 4.46
CA GLY A 23 17.98 -17.47 4.40
C GLY A 23 18.58 -16.75 3.20
N LYS A 24 18.73 -17.43 2.04
CA LYS A 24 19.27 -16.81 0.81
C LYS A 24 18.24 -16.03 0.01
N PHE A 25 16.94 -16.19 0.29
CA PHE A 25 15.87 -15.57 -0.48
C PHE A 25 15.16 -14.52 0.39
N ASN A 26 15.14 -13.27 -0.08
CA ASN A 26 14.35 -12.21 0.48
C ASN A 26 12.98 -12.15 -0.22
N PHE A 27 11.94 -12.51 0.53
CA PHE A 27 10.54 -12.50 0.09
C PHE A 27 9.84 -11.17 0.39
N ASP A 28 10.54 -10.19 0.95
CA ASP A 28 9.95 -8.90 1.27
C ASP A 28 10.88 -7.75 0.91
N PRO A 29 11.29 -7.63 -0.37
CA PRO A 29 11.93 -6.42 -0.81
C PRO A 29 10.97 -5.23 -0.67
N PRO A 30 11.49 -4.01 -0.43
CA PRO A 30 10.67 -2.87 -0.05
C PRO A 30 9.62 -2.41 -1.08
N TYR A 31 9.79 -2.79 -2.34
CA TYR A 31 8.88 -2.51 -3.45
C TYR A 31 7.70 -3.49 -3.58
N GLN A 32 7.59 -4.49 -2.70
CA GLN A 32 6.62 -5.57 -2.84
C GLN A 32 5.29 -5.35 -2.10
N ARG A 33 4.22 -5.98 -2.60
CA ARG A 33 2.88 -5.98 -1.97
C ARG A 33 2.75 -7.05 -0.88
N ASP A 34 1.94 -6.74 0.12
CA ASP A 34 1.41 -7.69 1.14
C ASP A 34 0.25 -8.58 0.62
N SER A 35 0.10 -8.73 -0.70
CA SER A 35 -0.95 -9.59 -1.25
C SER A 35 -0.49 -11.04 -1.19
N VAL A 36 -1.28 -11.92 -0.58
CA VAL A 36 -1.02 -13.37 -0.50
C VAL A 36 -2.12 -14.09 -1.30
N TRP A 37 -1.76 -15.08 -2.12
CA TRP A 37 -2.74 -15.96 -2.76
C TRP A 37 -3.59 -16.64 -1.69
N ASP A 38 -4.90 -16.77 -1.93
CA ASP A 38 -5.73 -17.63 -1.09
C ASP A 38 -5.26 -19.09 -1.18
N GLU A 39 -5.71 -19.89 -0.22
CA GLU A 39 -5.32 -21.29 -0.09
C GLU A 39 -5.69 -22.12 -1.34
N GLU A 40 -6.84 -21.83 -1.95
CA GLU A 40 -7.32 -22.50 -3.17
C GLU A 40 -6.33 -22.31 -4.32
N LYS A 41 -5.92 -21.07 -4.58
CA LYS A 41 -4.97 -20.75 -5.64
C LYS A 41 -3.57 -21.29 -5.37
N GLN A 42 -3.13 -21.30 -4.11
CA GLN A 42 -1.87 -21.94 -3.73
C GLN A 42 -1.93 -23.45 -3.99
N SER A 43 -3.03 -24.10 -3.57
CA SER A 43 -3.23 -25.55 -3.71
C SER A 43 -3.27 -25.99 -5.19
N PHE A 44 -3.93 -25.21 -6.05
CA PHE A 44 -3.96 -25.45 -7.49
C PHE A 44 -2.58 -25.29 -8.15
N PHE A 45 -1.79 -24.31 -7.69
CA PHE A 45 -0.41 -24.16 -8.14
C PHE A 45 0.47 -25.35 -7.74
N ILE A 46 0.28 -25.92 -6.55
CA ILE A 46 0.98 -27.13 -6.13
C ILE A 46 0.61 -28.33 -7.01
N ASP A 47 -0.66 -28.50 -7.35
CA ASP A 47 -1.09 -29.57 -8.27
C ASP A 47 -0.35 -29.50 -9.61
N SER A 48 -0.20 -28.29 -10.17
CA SER A 48 0.60 -28.07 -11.39
C SER A 48 2.04 -28.58 -11.26
N ILE A 49 2.67 -28.38 -10.10
CA ILE A 49 4.03 -28.89 -9.81
C ILE A 49 4.02 -30.42 -9.69
N LEU A 50 3.07 -31.00 -8.96
CA LEU A 50 2.96 -32.45 -8.77
C LEU A 50 2.76 -33.19 -10.10
N ARG A 51 2.03 -32.57 -11.05
CA ARG A 51 1.83 -33.08 -12.42
C ARG A 51 2.96 -32.73 -13.38
N ASN A 52 3.99 -32.02 -12.91
CA ASN A 52 5.11 -31.57 -13.72
C ASN A 52 4.70 -30.66 -14.90
N TYR A 53 3.65 -29.86 -14.73
CA TYR A 53 3.23 -28.84 -15.70
C TYR A 53 4.18 -27.63 -15.68
N PRO A 54 4.40 -26.96 -16.82
CA PRO A 54 5.26 -25.79 -16.88
C PRO A 54 4.63 -24.61 -16.12
N ILE A 55 5.43 -23.93 -15.30
CA ILE A 55 5.02 -22.71 -14.60
C ILE A 55 5.69 -21.47 -15.23
N PRO A 56 5.10 -20.26 -15.05
CA PRO A 56 5.78 -19.02 -15.41
C PRO A 56 7.12 -18.85 -14.68
N PRO A 57 8.11 -18.17 -15.30
CA PRO A 57 9.41 -17.94 -14.68
C PRO A 57 9.31 -17.18 -13.35
N ILE A 58 10.26 -17.45 -12.46
CA ILE A 58 10.51 -16.67 -11.25
C ILE A 58 11.63 -15.68 -11.57
N PHE A 59 11.42 -14.41 -11.23
CA PHE A 59 12.41 -13.36 -11.45
C PHE A 59 13.13 -13.08 -10.14
N LEU A 60 14.45 -13.22 -10.15
CA LEU A 60 15.29 -13.03 -8.98
C LEU A 60 16.33 -11.95 -9.27
N HIS A 61 16.41 -10.94 -8.41
CA HIS A 61 17.53 -10.02 -8.40
C HIS A 61 18.66 -10.65 -7.58
N GLN A 62 19.78 -10.92 -8.23
CA GLN A 62 20.92 -11.56 -7.60
C GLN A 62 21.84 -10.51 -7.00
N LYS A 63 22.07 -10.58 -5.68
CA LYS A 63 23.05 -9.77 -4.97
C LYS A 63 24.23 -10.64 -4.56
N ILE A 64 25.43 -10.17 -4.84
CA ILE A 64 26.68 -10.82 -4.44
C ILE A 64 27.37 -9.89 -3.44
N ASP A 65 27.64 -10.42 -2.25
CA ASP A 65 28.46 -9.73 -1.26
C ASP A 65 29.93 -9.85 -1.68
N ASP A 66 30.57 -8.73 -2.01
CA ASP A 66 31.93 -8.68 -2.56
C ASP A 66 33.00 -9.21 -1.58
N ASP A 67 32.76 -9.07 -0.27
CA ASP A 67 33.72 -9.46 0.78
C ASP A 67 33.67 -10.95 1.08
N THR A 68 32.47 -11.54 1.05
CA THR A 68 32.22 -12.94 1.44
C THR A 68 31.95 -13.87 0.25
N GLY A 69 31.66 -13.31 -0.92
CA GLY A 69 31.18 -14.03 -2.10
C GLY A 69 29.80 -14.68 -1.90
N ARG A 70 29.08 -14.30 -0.83
CA ARG A 70 27.76 -14.88 -0.55
C ARG A 70 26.74 -14.33 -1.53
N ILE A 71 25.99 -15.23 -2.13
CA ILE A 71 24.89 -14.89 -3.04
C ILE A 71 23.58 -14.89 -2.26
N THR A 72 22.83 -13.80 -2.39
CA THR A 72 21.44 -13.67 -1.94
C THR A 72 20.54 -13.27 -3.10
N PHE A 73 19.26 -13.60 -3.01
CA PHE A 73 18.28 -13.34 -4.05
C PHE A 73 17.12 -12.52 -3.47
N GLU A 74 16.78 -11.41 -4.12
CA GLU A 74 15.54 -10.69 -3.88
C GLU A 74 14.49 -11.17 -4.89
N VAL A 75 13.31 -11.54 -4.39
CA VAL A 75 12.23 -12.06 -5.24
C VAL A 75 11.48 -10.91 -5.90
N VAL A 76 11.78 -10.63 -7.17
CA VAL A 76 11.14 -9.57 -7.96
C VAL A 76 9.76 -10.00 -8.43
N ASP A 77 9.63 -11.20 -9.01
CA ASP A 77 8.33 -11.81 -9.34
C ASP A 77 8.32 -13.30 -8.99
N GLY A 78 7.16 -13.80 -8.57
CA GLY A 78 6.99 -15.20 -8.18
C GLY A 78 6.95 -15.47 -6.67
N LYS A 79 6.87 -14.43 -5.82
CA LYS A 79 6.68 -14.56 -4.35
C LYS A 79 5.58 -15.56 -4.02
N GLN A 80 4.39 -15.40 -4.60
CA GLN A 80 3.25 -16.28 -4.31
C GLN A 80 3.51 -17.74 -4.68
N ARG A 81 4.22 -17.98 -5.78
CA ARG A 81 4.59 -19.32 -6.24
C ARG A 81 5.57 -19.96 -5.27
N LEU A 82 6.62 -19.24 -4.88
CA LEU A 82 7.60 -19.72 -3.92
C LEU A 82 7.00 -19.91 -2.52
N THR A 83 6.11 -19.00 -2.08
CA THR A 83 5.39 -19.12 -0.81
C THR A 83 4.49 -20.34 -0.78
N ALA A 84 3.75 -20.63 -1.86
CA ALA A 84 2.94 -21.84 -1.97
C ALA A 84 3.80 -23.11 -1.80
N ILE A 85 4.98 -23.17 -2.43
CA ILE A 85 5.92 -24.29 -2.28
C ILE A 85 6.36 -24.46 -0.82
N VAL A 86 6.74 -23.35 -0.17
CA VAL A 86 7.15 -23.36 1.25
C VAL A 86 6.00 -23.83 2.15
N ASN A 87 4.81 -23.27 1.96
CA ASN A 87 3.62 -23.62 2.73
C ASN A 87 3.24 -25.08 2.57
N PHE A 88 3.33 -25.62 1.34
CA PHE A 88 3.08 -27.04 1.08
C PHE A 88 4.09 -27.94 1.78
N ILE A 89 5.40 -27.65 1.65
CA ILE A 89 6.47 -28.42 2.32
C ILE A 89 6.28 -28.42 3.85
N ASN A 90 5.85 -27.29 4.41
CA ASN A 90 5.56 -27.13 5.84
C ASN A 90 4.21 -27.74 6.27
N GLY A 91 3.42 -28.29 5.33
CA GLY A 91 2.12 -28.90 5.62
C GLY A 91 1.01 -27.90 5.97
N GLN A 92 1.14 -26.65 5.56
CA GLN A 92 0.15 -25.59 5.82
C GLN A 92 -0.99 -25.56 4.79
N ILE A 93 -0.78 -26.16 3.62
CA ILE A 93 -1.76 -26.28 2.53
C ILE A 93 -1.70 -27.69 1.93
N THR A 94 -2.75 -28.08 1.20
CA THR A 94 -2.81 -29.32 0.41
C THR A 94 -2.70 -29.05 -1.09
N SER A 95 -2.62 -30.06 -1.94
CA SER A 95 -2.88 -29.92 -3.38
C SER A 95 -4.38 -29.92 -3.70
N ALA A 96 -4.79 -29.24 -4.77
CA ALA A 96 -6.18 -29.24 -5.25
C ALA A 96 -6.22 -29.48 -6.76
N SER A 97 -7.14 -30.34 -7.22
CA SER A 97 -7.36 -30.63 -8.64
C SER A 97 -8.74 -30.14 -9.09
N GLU A 98 -8.87 -29.80 -10.38
CA GLU A 98 -10.16 -29.55 -11.05
C GLU A 98 -10.88 -30.85 -11.45
N GLU A 99 -10.18 -31.99 -11.43
CA GLU A 99 -10.74 -33.30 -11.80
C GLU A 99 -11.46 -33.97 -10.61
N GLU A 100 -12.70 -34.41 -10.82
CA GLU A 100 -13.44 -35.24 -9.86
C GLU A 100 -12.74 -36.60 -9.66
N ASP A 101 -12.62 -37.07 -8.41
CA ASP A 101 -11.95 -38.31 -7.99
C ASP A 101 -10.41 -38.38 -8.21
N ASP A 102 -9.72 -37.24 -8.26
CA ASP A 102 -8.27 -37.21 -8.43
C ASP A 102 -7.48 -37.64 -7.17
N GLU A 103 -6.55 -38.60 -7.33
CA GLU A 103 -5.75 -39.18 -6.24
C GLU A 103 -4.73 -38.22 -5.59
N LEU A 104 -4.48 -37.06 -6.19
CA LEU A 104 -3.61 -36.01 -5.68
C LEU A 104 -4.39 -34.86 -5.02
N THR A 105 -5.73 -34.87 -5.05
CA THR A 105 -6.53 -33.86 -4.35
C THR A 105 -6.46 -34.05 -2.83
N GLY A 106 -6.25 -32.96 -2.09
CA GLY A 106 -6.21 -32.95 -0.63
C GLY A 106 -4.95 -33.60 -0.02
N VAL A 107 -3.93 -33.90 -0.83
CA VAL A 107 -2.70 -34.54 -0.37
C VAL A 107 -1.82 -33.50 0.33
N PHE A 108 -1.32 -33.83 1.52
CA PHE A 108 -0.29 -33.05 2.21
C PHE A 108 1.11 -33.51 1.79
N PHE A 109 2.11 -32.65 1.99
CA PHE A 109 3.51 -33.03 1.75
C PHE A 109 3.97 -34.24 2.59
N SER A 110 3.42 -34.43 3.80
CA SER A 110 3.67 -35.60 4.64
C SER A 110 3.26 -36.91 3.96
N ASP A 111 2.13 -36.91 3.26
CA ASP A 111 1.53 -38.08 2.63
C ASP A 111 2.36 -38.59 1.45
N LEU A 112 3.13 -37.68 0.83
CA LEU A 112 4.09 -38.01 -0.22
C LEU A 112 5.21 -38.98 0.26
N SER A 113 5.38 -39.13 1.56
CA SER A 113 6.37 -40.04 2.16
C SER A 113 5.92 -41.50 2.18
N THR A 114 4.67 -41.79 1.83
CA THR A 114 4.14 -43.15 1.74
C THR A 114 4.65 -43.86 0.48
N SER A 115 4.65 -45.20 0.49
CA SER A 115 5.05 -45.99 -0.68
C SER A 115 4.19 -45.70 -1.92
N LYS A 116 2.94 -45.26 -1.72
CA LYS A 116 2.01 -44.90 -2.79
C LYS A 116 2.51 -43.71 -3.62
N TYR A 117 3.10 -42.71 -2.98
CA TYR A 117 3.46 -41.42 -3.60
C TYR A 117 4.98 -41.19 -3.72
N ALA A 118 5.80 -42.24 -3.52
CA ALA A 118 7.25 -42.12 -3.48
C ALA A 118 7.85 -41.51 -4.77
N GLU A 119 7.32 -41.86 -5.95
CA GLU A 119 7.77 -41.27 -7.22
C GLU A 119 7.31 -39.82 -7.38
N VAL A 120 6.09 -39.48 -6.92
CA VAL A 120 5.59 -38.10 -6.91
C VAL A 120 6.49 -37.20 -6.06
N LYS A 121 6.91 -37.68 -4.88
CA LYS A 121 7.86 -36.94 -4.02
C LYS A 121 9.20 -36.69 -4.70
N LYS A 122 9.73 -37.68 -5.42
CA LYS A 122 10.99 -37.53 -6.18
C LYS A 122 10.84 -36.52 -7.31
N LEU A 123 9.73 -36.54 -8.03
CA LEU A 123 9.43 -35.59 -9.10
C LEU A 123 9.28 -34.17 -8.56
N PHE A 124 8.55 -33.99 -7.46
CA PHE A 124 8.42 -32.71 -6.77
C PHE A 124 9.80 -32.10 -6.47
N TRP A 125 10.70 -32.84 -5.82
CA TRP A 125 12.03 -32.32 -5.51
C TRP A 125 12.90 -32.01 -6.73
N ARG A 126 12.69 -32.73 -7.83
CA ARG A 126 13.43 -32.58 -9.09
C ARG A 126 12.81 -31.57 -10.04
N TYR A 127 11.59 -31.11 -9.75
CA TYR A 127 10.85 -30.18 -10.58
C TYR A 127 11.69 -28.94 -10.86
N GLN A 128 11.89 -28.63 -12.14
CA GLN A 128 12.74 -27.54 -12.60
C GLN A 128 11.91 -26.26 -12.73
N MET A 129 12.14 -25.30 -11.83
CA MET A 129 11.53 -23.98 -11.94
C MET A 129 12.36 -23.12 -12.90
N PRO A 130 11.73 -22.51 -13.92
CA PRO A 130 12.40 -21.55 -14.78
C PRO A 130 12.72 -20.28 -13.97
N ILE A 131 13.98 -19.84 -14.01
CA ILE A 131 14.51 -18.66 -13.32
C ILE A 131 15.08 -17.68 -14.34
N GLU A 132 14.74 -16.41 -14.15
CA GLU A 132 15.37 -15.30 -14.85
C GLU A 132 16.10 -14.43 -13.82
N TYR A 133 17.43 -14.38 -13.90
CA TYR A 133 18.24 -13.52 -13.05
C TYR A 133 18.29 -12.11 -13.63
N ILE A 134 18.06 -11.14 -12.75
CA ILE A 134 18.25 -9.72 -13.04
C ILE A 134 19.60 -9.35 -12.41
N ASP A 135 20.57 -9.05 -13.26
CA ASP A 135 21.94 -8.66 -12.89
C ASP A 135 22.12 -7.17 -13.18
N THR A 136 21.74 -6.34 -12.21
CA THR A 136 21.91 -4.89 -12.27
C THR A 136 21.94 -4.28 -10.87
N GLU A 137 22.85 -3.35 -10.64
CA GLU A 137 22.91 -2.55 -9.41
C GLU A 137 21.97 -1.31 -9.47
N ASP A 138 21.30 -1.05 -10.61
CA ASP A 138 20.40 0.09 -10.76
C ASP A 138 18.97 -0.29 -10.31
N GLU A 139 18.61 0.12 -9.09
CA GLU A 139 17.28 -0.10 -8.51
C GLU A 139 16.15 0.42 -9.40
N ARG A 140 16.35 1.49 -10.16
CA ARG A 140 15.32 2.03 -11.07
C ARG A 140 15.02 1.08 -12.22
N ILE A 141 16.02 0.32 -12.66
CA ILE A 141 15.82 -0.72 -13.69
C ILE A 141 15.02 -1.87 -13.09
N ILE A 142 15.34 -2.29 -11.87
CA ILE A 142 14.61 -3.34 -11.14
C ILE A 142 13.14 -2.95 -10.96
N ASP A 143 12.87 -1.73 -10.51
CA ASP A 143 11.52 -1.16 -10.40
C ASP A 143 10.80 -1.20 -11.74
N SER A 144 11.48 -0.80 -12.82
CA SER A 144 10.87 -0.79 -14.16
C SER A 144 10.54 -2.20 -14.67
N ILE A 145 11.34 -3.21 -14.30
CA ILE A 145 11.11 -4.62 -14.64
C ILE A 145 9.93 -5.14 -13.83
N PHE A 146 9.92 -4.87 -12.52
CA PHE A 146 8.83 -5.20 -11.63
C PHE A 146 7.50 -4.63 -12.14
N ASP A 147 7.48 -3.34 -12.50
CA ASP A 147 6.33 -2.68 -13.10
C ASP A 147 5.87 -3.38 -14.37
N ARG A 148 6.79 -3.75 -15.26
CA ARG A 148 6.48 -4.40 -16.53
C ARG A 148 5.94 -5.81 -16.37
N LEU A 149 6.47 -6.59 -15.43
CA LEU A 149 5.99 -7.94 -15.13
C LEU A 149 4.58 -7.88 -14.53
N ASN A 150 4.33 -6.90 -13.66
CA ASN A 150 3.02 -6.70 -13.04
C ASN A 150 2.01 -5.97 -13.90
N ARG A 151 2.36 -5.47 -15.10
CA ARG A 151 1.41 -4.84 -16.04
C ARG A 151 0.33 -5.79 -16.57
N ASN A 152 0.53 -7.10 -16.47
CA ASN A 152 -0.50 -8.13 -16.75
C ASN A 152 -1.35 -8.49 -15.50
N GLY A 153 -0.98 -8.00 -14.31
CA GLY A 153 -1.79 -8.01 -13.10
C GLY A 153 -2.40 -6.63 -12.80
N GLU A 154 -3.08 -6.48 -11.66
CA GLU A 154 -3.59 -5.15 -11.26
C GLU A 154 -2.41 -4.18 -11.10
N ARG A 155 -2.44 -3.07 -11.86
CA ARG A 155 -1.40 -2.03 -11.86
C ARG A 155 -1.15 -1.50 -10.45
N LEU A 156 0.11 -1.22 -10.13
CA LEU A 156 0.44 -0.41 -8.95
C LEU A 156 -0.27 0.93 -9.10
N ASN A 157 -0.95 1.37 -8.04
CA ASN A 157 -1.40 2.75 -7.96
C ASN A 157 -0.18 3.65 -7.69
N GLY A 158 -0.36 4.97 -7.81
CA GLY A 158 0.78 5.85 -7.64
C GLY A 158 1.33 5.86 -6.22
N GLN A 159 0.54 5.57 -5.19
CA GLN A 159 1.06 5.50 -3.82
C GLN A 159 1.96 4.28 -3.60
N GLU A 160 1.63 3.13 -4.19
CA GLU A 160 2.49 1.95 -4.17
C GLU A 160 3.81 2.21 -4.92
N LEU A 161 3.77 2.93 -6.05
CA LEU A 161 4.98 3.36 -6.77
C LEU A 161 5.84 4.31 -5.93
N ARG A 162 5.21 5.25 -5.20
CA ARG A 162 5.90 6.15 -4.29
C ARG A 162 6.49 5.44 -3.08
N ASN A 163 5.81 4.43 -2.54
CA ASN A 163 6.38 3.58 -1.51
C ASN A 163 7.65 2.90 -2.02
N ALA A 164 7.58 2.23 -3.18
CA ALA A 164 8.75 1.57 -3.77
C ALA A 164 9.94 2.54 -3.89
N LYS A 165 9.70 3.74 -4.42
CA LYS A 165 10.76 4.74 -4.65
C LYS A 165 11.29 5.42 -3.39
N TYR A 166 10.46 5.68 -2.37
CA TYR A 166 10.80 6.58 -1.26
C TYR A 166 10.78 5.93 0.13
N HIS A 167 10.49 4.63 0.25
CA HIS A 167 10.35 3.93 1.54
C HIS A 167 11.53 4.14 2.50
N ASP A 168 12.74 4.28 1.98
CA ASP A 168 13.94 4.42 2.79
C ASP A 168 14.22 5.84 3.29
N THR A 169 13.47 6.83 2.79
CA THR A 169 13.65 8.23 3.17
C THR A 169 13.01 8.52 4.53
N ASP A 170 13.65 9.37 5.34
CA ASP A 170 13.15 9.75 6.66
C ASP A 170 11.76 10.40 6.58
N PHE A 171 11.53 11.19 5.52
CA PHE A 171 10.24 11.81 5.27
C PHE A 171 9.12 10.78 5.07
N TYR A 172 9.34 9.76 4.22
CA TYR A 172 8.36 8.70 3.99
C TYR A 172 8.12 7.86 5.24
N LYS A 173 9.18 7.50 5.96
CA LYS A 173 9.10 6.75 7.22
C LYS A 173 8.21 7.46 8.24
N LYS A 174 8.32 8.79 8.36
CA LYS A 174 7.41 9.59 9.19
C LYS A 174 5.97 9.57 8.68
N ILE A 175 5.72 9.68 7.37
CA ILE A 175 4.36 9.53 6.82
C ILE A 175 3.74 8.20 7.27
N VAL A 176 4.49 7.10 7.17
CA VAL A 176 4.04 5.77 7.62
C VAL A 176 3.75 5.80 9.13
N GLU A 177 4.67 6.31 9.94
CA GLU A 177 4.49 6.42 11.40
C GLU A 177 3.21 7.17 11.77
N TYR A 178 2.98 8.36 11.19
CA TYR A 178 1.81 9.17 11.48
C TYR A 178 0.52 8.52 10.93
N SER A 179 0.58 7.79 9.82
CA SER A 179 -0.58 7.04 9.31
C SER A 179 -0.98 5.88 10.22
N GLN A 180 -0.05 5.33 11.00
CA GLN A 180 -0.31 4.25 11.96
C GLN A 180 -0.80 4.74 13.34
N ARG A 181 -0.90 6.05 13.58
CA ARG A 181 -1.45 6.57 14.85
C ARG A 181 -2.91 6.16 15.02
N GLU A 182 -3.32 5.85 16.26
CA GLU A 182 -4.64 5.27 16.58
C GLU A 182 -5.80 6.08 15.98
N TYR A 183 -5.75 7.41 16.11
CA TYR A 183 -6.76 8.30 15.56
C TYR A 183 -6.92 8.14 14.04
N TRP A 184 -5.81 8.18 13.29
CA TRP A 184 -5.81 8.06 11.83
C TRP A 184 -6.19 6.64 11.37
N GLN A 185 -5.73 5.60 12.08
CA GLN A 185 -6.11 4.22 11.78
C GLN A 185 -7.61 3.96 11.91
N LYS A 186 -8.25 4.58 12.92
CA LYS A 186 -9.70 4.52 13.14
C LYS A 186 -10.46 5.37 12.12
N LEU A 187 -10.00 6.60 11.87
CA LEU A 187 -10.67 7.53 10.96
C LEU A 187 -10.65 7.03 9.50
N LEU A 188 -9.58 6.36 9.11
CA LEU A 188 -9.36 5.78 7.78
C LEU A 188 -9.61 4.26 7.75
N GLU A 189 -10.47 3.73 8.63
CA GLU A 189 -10.75 2.27 8.66
C GLU A 189 -11.35 1.73 7.35
N HIS A 190 -11.98 2.60 6.57
CA HIS A 190 -12.77 2.28 5.37
C HIS A 190 -11.99 2.42 4.05
N VAL A 191 -10.75 2.96 4.10
CA VAL A 191 -9.89 3.08 2.91
C VAL A 191 -9.15 1.77 2.66
N ASP A 192 -8.71 1.54 1.43
CA ASP A 192 -7.93 0.35 1.11
C ASP A 192 -6.48 0.50 1.58
N LYS A 193 -6.21 0.04 2.81
CA LYS A 193 -4.88 0.05 3.42
C LYS A 193 -3.87 -0.84 2.69
N LYS A 194 -4.34 -1.90 2.00
CA LYS A 194 -3.47 -2.76 1.17
C LYS A 194 -2.97 -2.00 -0.07
N ARG A 195 -3.78 -1.07 -0.55
CA ARG A 195 -3.46 -0.13 -1.63
C ARG A 195 -2.84 1.18 -1.12
N MET A 196 -2.47 1.23 0.16
CA MET A 196 -1.77 2.36 0.79
C MET A 196 -2.55 3.69 0.75
N GLU A 197 -3.87 3.65 0.63
CA GLU A 197 -4.69 4.88 0.55
C GLU A 197 -4.59 5.73 1.84
N ASP A 198 -4.30 5.10 2.97
CA ASP A 198 -4.03 5.79 4.25
C ASP A 198 -2.78 6.67 4.18
N LYS A 199 -1.69 6.15 3.59
CA LYS A 199 -0.41 6.84 3.43
C LYS A 199 -0.52 7.94 2.38
N GLU A 200 -1.24 7.69 1.29
CA GLU A 200 -1.55 8.73 0.29
C GLU A 200 -2.26 9.90 0.96
N PHE A 201 -3.35 9.63 1.69
CA PHE A 201 -4.14 10.67 2.32
C PHE A 201 -3.35 11.46 3.37
N VAL A 202 -2.63 10.79 4.28
CA VAL A 202 -1.79 11.47 5.28
C VAL A 202 -0.71 12.33 4.62
N SER A 203 -0.10 11.85 3.53
CA SER A 203 0.87 12.65 2.78
C SER A 203 0.25 13.89 2.14
N GLU A 204 -0.98 13.81 1.60
CA GLU A 204 -1.69 14.97 1.05
C GLU A 204 -1.90 16.06 2.12
N LEU A 205 -2.18 15.68 3.37
CA LEU A 205 -2.36 16.63 4.48
C LEU A 205 -1.04 17.30 4.87
N ILE A 206 0.04 16.52 5.00
CA ILE A 206 1.37 17.04 5.31
C ILE A 206 1.87 17.97 4.21
N PHE A 207 1.66 17.63 2.94
CA PHE A 207 2.00 18.52 1.83
C PHE A 207 1.19 19.82 1.83
N THR A 208 -0.04 19.80 2.33
CA THR A 208 -0.84 21.03 2.45
C THR A 208 -0.21 21.99 3.46
N ILE A 209 0.39 21.47 4.53
CA ILE A 209 1.16 22.25 5.50
C ILE A 209 2.46 22.76 4.86
N LEU A 210 3.19 21.90 4.15
CA LEU A 210 4.49 22.24 3.56
C LEU A 210 4.43 23.25 2.42
N GLU A 211 3.41 23.17 1.56
CA GLU A 211 3.23 24.14 0.48
C GLU A 211 2.51 25.42 0.94
N ASP A 212 1.91 25.40 2.14
CA ASP A 212 1.02 26.47 2.64
C ASP A 212 -0.08 26.85 1.62
N GLU A 213 -0.52 25.87 0.82
CA GLU A 213 -1.59 26.06 -0.15
C GLU A 213 -2.42 24.81 -0.42
N VAL A 214 -3.63 25.02 -0.91
CA VAL A 214 -4.51 23.94 -1.37
C VAL A 214 -4.12 23.53 -2.79
N PHE A 215 -3.93 22.25 -3.01
CA PHE A 215 -3.65 21.67 -4.33
C PHE A 215 -4.62 20.54 -4.68
N GLY A 216 -4.65 20.17 -5.97
CA GLY A 216 -5.40 19.01 -6.45
C GLY A 216 -4.60 17.73 -6.28
N ALA A 217 -5.20 16.64 -5.82
CA ALA A 217 -4.52 15.36 -5.65
C ALA A 217 -4.48 14.55 -6.95
N THR A 218 -3.84 15.09 -8.00
CA THR A 218 -3.46 14.30 -9.18
C THR A 218 -2.15 13.58 -8.91
N GLN A 219 -1.92 12.44 -9.60
CA GLN A 219 -0.70 11.65 -9.41
C GLN A 219 0.56 12.48 -9.67
N ASP A 220 0.61 13.24 -10.77
CA ASP A 220 1.75 14.10 -11.12
C ASP A 220 2.08 15.13 -10.02
N ILE A 221 1.06 15.75 -9.41
CA ILE A 221 1.28 16.72 -8.33
C ILE A 221 1.88 16.02 -7.12
N ILE A 222 1.28 14.91 -6.68
CA ILE A 222 1.76 14.16 -5.51
C ILE A 222 3.19 13.65 -5.77
N ASP A 223 3.47 13.10 -6.96
CA ASP A 223 4.80 12.61 -7.33
C ASP A 223 5.86 13.71 -7.26
N SER A 224 5.54 14.91 -7.77
CA SER A 224 6.44 16.08 -7.68
C SER A 224 6.71 16.52 -6.23
N LEU A 225 5.71 16.42 -5.34
CA LEU A 225 5.84 16.79 -3.94
C LEU A 225 6.69 15.77 -3.18
N TYR A 226 6.50 14.49 -3.43
CA TYR A 226 7.39 13.47 -2.89
C TYR A 226 8.82 13.65 -3.40
N GLU A 227 9.02 13.92 -4.69
CA GLU A 227 10.35 14.21 -5.23
C GLU A 227 11.00 15.43 -4.55
N LYS A 228 10.23 16.51 -4.34
CA LYS A 228 10.67 17.73 -3.67
C LYS A 228 11.07 17.51 -2.21
N TYR A 229 10.28 16.76 -1.44
CA TYR A 229 10.44 16.65 0.02
C TYR A 229 11.19 15.41 0.50
N CYS A 230 11.21 14.31 -0.27
CA CYS A 230 12.03 13.14 0.09
C CYS A 230 13.52 13.34 -0.23
N THR A 231 13.84 14.28 -1.12
CA THR A 231 15.23 14.65 -1.44
C THR A 231 15.77 15.78 -0.56
N LYS A 232 14.89 16.47 0.18
CA LYS A 232 15.26 17.53 1.12
C LYS A 232 15.29 16.97 2.55
N ASN A 233 16.45 17.04 3.19
CA ASN A 233 16.58 16.87 4.64
C ASN A 233 16.70 18.27 5.29
N GLY A 234 15.84 18.60 6.25
CA GLY A 234 15.92 19.89 6.94
C GLY A 234 14.78 20.16 7.94
N ASP A 235 14.93 21.27 8.66
CA ASP A 235 14.02 21.70 9.74
C ASP A 235 12.57 21.94 9.28
N GLU A 236 12.38 22.34 8.01
CA GLU A 236 11.06 22.60 7.39
C GLU A 236 10.14 21.37 7.46
N THR A 237 10.64 20.16 7.17
CA THR A 237 9.82 18.95 7.24
C THR A 237 9.47 18.59 8.67
N ASN A 238 10.41 18.76 9.61
CA ASN A 238 10.16 18.54 11.04
C ASN A 238 9.11 19.49 11.59
N GLU A 239 9.15 20.76 11.22
CA GLU A 239 8.13 21.74 11.59
C GLU A 239 6.75 21.35 11.05
N ALA A 240 6.65 20.92 9.78
CA ALA A 240 5.40 20.47 9.21
C ALA A 240 4.80 19.26 9.95
N PHE A 241 5.62 18.28 10.35
CA PHE A 241 5.14 17.16 11.18
C PHE A 241 4.68 17.62 12.57
N SER A 242 5.33 18.61 13.18
CA SER A 242 4.87 19.19 14.45
C SER A 242 3.53 19.92 14.31
N ILE A 243 3.33 20.66 13.21
CA ILE A 243 2.04 21.30 12.91
C ILE A 243 0.95 20.24 12.66
N PHE A 244 1.28 19.17 11.94
CA PHE A 244 0.39 18.05 11.70
C PHE A 244 -0.04 17.37 13.00
N GLU A 245 0.90 17.14 13.93
CA GLU A 245 0.62 16.58 15.26
C GLU A 245 -0.31 17.48 16.07
N LYS A 246 0.01 18.77 16.19
CA LYS A 246 -0.86 19.75 16.88
C LYS A 246 -2.26 19.83 16.29
N THR A 247 -2.37 19.72 14.97
CA THR A 247 -3.68 19.71 14.28
C THR A 247 -4.44 18.41 14.53
N THR A 248 -3.72 17.28 14.61
CA THR A 248 -4.31 15.99 14.97
C THR A 248 -4.83 16.02 16.41
N ASP A 249 -4.07 16.57 17.36
CA ASP A 249 -4.50 16.73 18.75
C ASP A 249 -5.76 17.62 18.84
N TYR A 250 -5.79 18.73 18.10
CA TYR A 250 -6.97 19.58 18.00
C TYR A 250 -8.20 18.80 17.50
N LEU A 251 -8.04 17.97 16.47
CA LEU A 251 -9.11 17.12 15.93
C LEU A 251 -9.56 16.03 16.91
N VAL A 252 -8.64 15.48 17.70
CA VAL A 252 -8.95 14.53 18.77
C VAL A 252 -9.79 15.22 19.84
N ASP A 253 -9.38 16.40 20.28
CA ASP A 253 -10.07 17.18 21.32
C ASP A 253 -11.46 17.68 20.87
N MET A 254 -11.65 17.92 19.57
CA MET A 254 -12.99 18.21 19.02
C MET A 254 -13.97 17.05 19.25
N ASN A 255 -13.47 15.81 19.35
CA ASN A 255 -14.23 14.60 19.67
C ASN A 255 -15.54 14.41 18.87
N ILE A 256 -15.49 14.70 17.57
CA ILE A 256 -16.65 14.56 16.66
C ILE A 256 -16.66 13.16 16.03
N ASP A 257 -17.80 12.47 16.10
CA ASP A 257 -18.01 11.22 15.38
C ASP A 257 -18.39 11.48 13.91
N PHE A 258 -17.39 11.69 13.06
CA PHE A 258 -17.62 11.95 11.63
C PHE A 258 -18.38 10.83 10.91
N LYS A 259 -18.37 9.59 11.42
CA LYS A 259 -19.09 8.47 10.82
C LYS A 259 -20.60 8.64 11.00
N SER A 260 -21.05 9.05 12.20
CA SER A 260 -22.47 9.31 12.47
C SER A 260 -23.04 10.43 11.59
N HIS A 261 -22.23 11.46 11.29
CA HIS A 261 -22.60 12.56 10.39
C HIS A 261 -22.44 12.24 8.89
N LYS A 262 -22.07 11.00 8.51
CA LYS A 262 -21.76 10.61 7.12
C LYS A 262 -20.66 11.48 6.48
N ALA A 263 -19.70 11.93 7.28
CA ALA A 263 -18.60 12.82 6.90
C ALA A 263 -17.22 12.14 7.03
N SER A 264 -17.16 10.80 7.04
CA SER A 264 -15.91 10.05 7.18
C SER A 264 -15.09 9.92 5.90
N GLY A 265 -15.65 10.24 4.72
CA GLY A 265 -14.92 10.10 3.46
C GLY A 265 -13.76 11.10 3.34
N VAL A 266 -12.64 10.68 2.73
CA VAL A 266 -11.38 11.46 2.63
C VAL A 266 -11.54 12.88 2.09
N SER A 267 -12.54 13.14 1.24
CA SER A 267 -12.83 14.51 0.77
C SER A 267 -13.39 15.41 1.89
N HIS A 268 -14.28 14.89 2.74
CA HIS A 268 -14.74 15.61 3.93
C HIS A 268 -13.56 15.84 4.89
N LEU A 269 -12.81 14.76 5.18
CA LEU A 269 -11.70 14.79 6.12
C LEU A 269 -10.62 15.79 5.72
N TYR A 270 -10.30 15.92 4.43
CA TYR A 270 -9.34 16.94 3.96
C TYR A 270 -9.79 18.37 4.30
N GLY A 271 -11.07 18.68 4.08
CA GLY A 271 -11.63 19.99 4.41
C GLY A 271 -11.69 20.23 5.92
N ILE A 272 -12.08 19.20 6.68
CA ILE A 272 -12.16 19.25 8.14
C ILE A 272 -10.76 19.40 8.76
N PHE A 273 -9.76 18.71 8.25
CA PHE A 273 -8.36 18.88 8.68
C PHE A 273 -7.89 20.31 8.42
N SER A 274 -8.19 20.87 7.25
CA SER A 274 -7.82 22.26 6.93
C SER A 274 -8.54 23.28 7.81
N TYR A 275 -9.80 23.00 8.17
CA TYR A 275 -10.55 23.78 9.16
C TYR A 275 -9.90 23.73 10.55
N ALA A 276 -9.53 22.54 11.03
CA ALA A 276 -8.86 22.36 12.31
C ALA A 276 -7.45 22.99 12.31
N LEU A 277 -6.71 22.89 11.21
CA LEU A 277 -5.40 23.53 11.02
C LEU A 277 -5.53 25.05 11.18
N TYR A 278 -6.51 25.66 10.50
CA TYR A 278 -6.79 27.09 10.64
C TYR A 278 -7.16 27.46 12.08
N CYS A 279 -8.06 26.70 12.70
CA CYS A 279 -8.51 26.96 14.07
C CYS A 279 -7.36 26.88 15.08
N SER A 280 -6.53 25.84 14.97
CA SER A 280 -5.35 25.63 15.81
C SER A 280 -4.34 26.78 15.66
N ASN A 281 -4.04 27.18 14.42
CA ASN A 281 -3.10 28.29 14.14
C ASN A 281 -3.62 29.66 14.62
N ASN A 282 -4.94 29.86 14.65
CA ASN A 282 -5.56 31.12 15.09
C ASN A 282 -6.04 31.08 16.55
N ASN A 283 -5.72 30.03 17.30
CA ASN A 283 -6.13 29.83 18.70
C ASN A 283 -7.66 29.93 18.90
N VAL A 284 -8.44 29.44 17.94
CA VAL A 284 -9.90 29.28 18.12
C VAL A 284 -10.11 28.21 19.21
N PRO A 285 -10.98 28.44 20.21
CA PRO A 285 -11.26 27.43 21.22
C PRO A 285 -11.83 26.15 20.61
N VAL A 286 -11.33 24.99 21.03
CA VAL A 286 -11.78 23.68 20.53
C VAL A 286 -13.30 23.51 20.65
N GLU A 287 -13.88 23.91 21.78
CA GLU A 287 -15.32 23.84 22.03
C GLU A 287 -16.12 24.71 21.06
N GLU A 288 -15.63 25.91 20.73
CA GLU A 288 -16.29 26.77 19.75
C GLU A 288 -16.25 26.14 18.35
N ALA A 289 -15.08 25.70 17.92
CA ALA A 289 -14.90 25.09 16.62
C ALA A 289 -15.68 23.77 16.47
N SER A 290 -15.68 22.92 17.51
CA SER A 290 -16.38 21.64 17.49
C SER A 290 -17.89 21.83 17.45
N ASN A 291 -18.44 22.76 18.24
CA ASN A 291 -19.87 23.05 18.24
C ASN A 291 -20.35 23.57 16.88
N ARG A 292 -19.61 24.50 16.27
CA ARG A 292 -19.91 25.06 14.94
C ARG A 292 -19.88 23.97 13.87
N LEU A 293 -18.81 23.16 13.85
CA LEU A 293 -18.66 22.09 12.87
C LEU A 293 -19.72 20.99 13.05
N SER A 294 -19.96 20.52 14.28
CA SER A 294 -20.95 19.47 14.57
C SER A 294 -22.36 19.91 14.16
N THR A 295 -22.76 21.12 14.54
CA THR A 295 -24.08 21.68 14.16
C THR A 295 -24.25 21.79 12.65
N PHE A 296 -23.19 22.19 11.95
CA PHE A 296 -23.20 22.23 10.48
C PHE A 296 -23.34 20.82 9.87
N LEU A 297 -22.58 19.84 10.39
CA LEU A 297 -22.60 18.47 9.90
C LEU A 297 -23.93 17.76 10.18
N ASP A 298 -24.55 17.99 11.33
CA ASP A 298 -25.89 17.47 11.68
C ASP A 298 -26.94 17.92 10.68
N SER A 299 -26.93 19.21 10.33
CA SER A 299 -27.89 19.78 9.40
C SER A 299 -27.51 19.59 7.92
N LEU A 300 -26.32 19.04 7.60
CA LEU A 300 -25.73 19.05 6.26
C LEU A 300 -26.67 18.49 5.18
N TRP A 301 -27.46 17.48 5.54
CA TRP A 301 -28.35 16.74 4.64
C TRP A 301 -29.83 17.11 4.80
N GLU A 302 -30.15 18.07 5.67
CA GLU A 302 -31.51 18.56 5.84
C GLU A 302 -31.99 19.41 4.65
N LYS A 303 -33.31 19.63 4.55
CA LYS A 303 -33.88 20.51 3.53
C LYS A 303 -33.44 21.97 3.76
N ASP A 304 -33.30 22.73 2.69
CA ASP A 304 -32.82 24.13 2.69
C ASP A 304 -33.88 25.10 3.26
N THR A 305 -34.21 24.97 4.54
CA THR A 305 -35.25 25.79 5.20
C THR A 305 -34.76 26.49 6.48
N GLN A 306 -33.47 26.44 6.80
CA GLN A 306 -32.86 26.96 8.03
C GLN A 306 -31.61 27.83 7.78
N HIS A 307 -31.08 28.45 8.85
CA HIS A 307 -29.76 29.10 8.93
C HIS A 307 -28.67 28.23 8.26
N ASN A 308 -27.73 28.85 7.54
CA ASN A 308 -26.63 28.21 6.77
C ASN A 308 -27.06 27.33 5.58
N ALA A 309 -28.29 27.46 5.08
CA ALA A 309 -28.75 26.72 3.89
C ALA A 309 -27.87 26.94 2.65
N GLU A 310 -27.36 28.17 2.46
CA GLU A 310 -26.45 28.48 1.36
C GLU A 310 -25.11 27.75 1.50
N LEU A 311 -24.45 27.88 2.65
CA LEU A 311 -23.21 27.17 2.97
C LEU A 311 -23.37 25.65 2.80
N ARG A 312 -24.46 25.05 3.30
CA ARG A 312 -24.72 23.61 3.12
C ARG A 312 -24.87 23.21 1.66
N ARG A 313 -25.54 24.04 0.85
CA ARG A 313 -25.71 23.79 -0.59
C ARG A 313 -24.36 23.87 -1.30
N GLU A 314 -23.53 24.85 -0.97
CA GLU A 314 -22.19 24.99 -1.51
C GLU A 314 -21.30 23.82 -1.13
N TYR A 315 -21.28 23.45 0.15
CA TYR A 315 -20.52 22.30 0.63
C TYR A 315 -20.90 21.01 -0.11
N ARG A 316 -22.20 20.70 -0.22
CA ARG A 316 -22.68 19.52 -0.96
C ARG A 316 -22.27 19.54 -2.43
N LYS A 317 -22.24 20.72 -3.08
CA LYS A 317 -21.72 20.83 -4.45
C LYS A 317 -20.26 20.39 -4.54
N THR A 318 -19.43 20.69 -3.52
CA THR A 318 -18.02 20.26 -3.47
C THR A 318 -17.82 18.76 -3.31
N MET A 319 -18.90 18.03 -2.99
CA MET A 319 -18.91 16.58 -2.78
C MET A 319 -19.50 15.81 -3.96
N SER A 320 -19.93 16.49 -5.03
CA SER A 320 -20.65 15.85 -6.14
C SER A 320 -19.75 15.26 -7.23
N SER A 321 -18.66 15.93 -7.59
CA SER A 321 -17.69 15.48 -8.59
C SER A 321 -16.34 16.15 -8.40
N SER A 322 -15.27 15.50 -8.89
CA SER A 322 -13.89 16.02 -8.83
C SER A 322 -13.52 16.54 -7.43
N THR A 323 -13.94 15.81 -6.39
CA THR A 323 -13.91 16.26 -4.99
C THR A 323 -12.49 16.50 -4.45
N LYS A 324 -11.49 15.88 -5.09
CA LYS A 324 -10.06 16.07 -4.81
C LYS A 324 -9.40 17.17 -5.66
N SER A 325 -10.13 17.89 -6.52
CA SER A 325 -9.57 19.01 -7.30
C SER A 325 -9.29 20.23 -6.42
N LYS A 326 -8.29 21.06 -6.79
CA LYS A 326 -7.95 22.31 -6.09
C LYS A 326 -9.19 23.17 -5.85
N THR A 327 -9.98 23.41 -6.90
CA THR A 327 -11.21 24.22 -6.82
C THR A 327 -12.22 23.69 -5.80
N GLN A 328 -12.52 22.39 -5.80
CA GLN A 328 -13.51 21.84 -4.86
C GLN A 328 -12.99 21.80 -3.43
N ARG A 329 -11.69 21.53 -3.25
CA ARG A 329 -11.05 21.61 -1.93
C ARG A 329 -11.08 23.02 -1.37
N SER A 330 -10.65 24.03 -2.14
CA SER A 330 -10.65 25.42 -1.71
C SER A 330 -12.04 25.88 -1.31
N ARG A 331 -13.06 25.61 -2.13
CA ARG A 331 -14.46 25.95 -1.80
C ARG A 331 -14.97 25.24 -0.55
N ARG A 332 -14.60 23.97 -0.37
CA ARG A 332 -14.99 23.21 0.83
C ARG A 332 -14.42 23.83 2.09
N ILE A 333 -13.14 24.21 2.04
CA ILE A 333 -12.43 24.85 3.14
C ILE A 333 -13.05 26.22 3.43
N GLU A 334 -13.27 27.04 2.40
CA GLU A 334 -13.92 28.35 2.53
C GLU A 334 -15.29 28.26 3.24
N VAL A 335 -16.13 27.31 2.82
CA VAL A 335 -17.42 27.08 3.48
C VAL A 335 -17.26 26.72 4.95
N LEU A 336 -16.30 25.84 5.28
CA LEU A 336 -16.06 25.45 6.68
C LEU A 336 -15.51 26.60 7.51
N LEU A 337 -14.63 27.44 6.96
CA LEU A 337 -14.09 28.60 7.65
C LEU A 337 -15.14 29.68 7.88
N ASN A 338 -16.10 29.85 6.97
CA ASN A 338 -17.23 30.77 7.16
C ASN A 338 -18.09 30.42 8.38
N LEU A 339 -18.07 29.16 8.83
CA LEU A 339 -18.75 28.74 10.07
C LEU A 339 -18.21 29.44 11.32
N LEU A 340 -17.01 30.03 11.28
CA LEU A 340 -16.41 30.79 12.38
C LEU A 340 -16.91 32.25 12.43
N HIS A 341 -17.59 32.71 11.38
CA HIS A 341 -18.06 34.10 11.25
C HIS A 341 -19.57 34.27 11.43
N ASP A 342 -20.34 33.18 11.30
CA ASP A 342 -21.76 33.12 11.72
C ASP A 342 -21.91 33.05 13.25
#